data_AF-A0A328REX9-F1
#
_entry.id   AF-A0A328REX9-F1
#
_cell.length_a   1.000
_cell.length_b   1.000
_cell.length_c   1.000
_cell.angle_alpha   90.00
_cell.angle_beta   90.00
_cell.angle_gamma   90.00
#
_symmetry.space_group_name_H-M   'P 1'
#
loop_
_entity.id
_entity.type
_entity.pdbx_description
1 polymer ?
#
loop_
_entity_poly.entity_id
_entity_poly.type
_entity_poly.pdbx_seq_one_letter_code
_entity_poly.pdbx_strand_id
1 'polypeptide(L)' 'MFRFFDIIVLLITVVSFLFSLFLWFSGFREEGLYVGLWSTSIIGIGIYIKLLRIVHFVLYRNLHQPEKDH' A
#
# COMPACT_ATOMS: atom_id res chain seq x y z
N MET A 1 -0.79 15.18 -4.31
CA MET A 1 -1.73 15.63 -3.27
C MET A 1 -2.06 14.43 -2.40
N PHE A 2 -1.54 14.36 -1.17
CA PHE A 2 -1.89 13.28 -0.24
C PHE A 2 -3.37 13.44 0.11
N ARG A 3 -4.20 12.47 -0.27
CA ARG A 3 -5.61 12.48 0.11
C ARG A 3 -5.72 12.08 1.57
N PHE A 4 -6.73 12.60 2.26
CA PHE A 4 -7.08 12.21 3.63
C PHE A 4 -7.10 10.67 3.83
N PHE A 5 -7.57 9.93 2.82
CA PHE A 5 -7.54 8.47 2.77
C PHE A 5 -6.13 7.86 2.83
N ASP A 6 -5.13 8.44 2.15
CA ASP A 6 -3.75 7.94 2.20
C ASP A 6 -3.20 8.02 3.63
N ILE A 7 -3.53 9.09 4.35
CA ILE A 7 -3.08 9.33 5.74
C ILE A 7 -3.74 8.33 6.69
N ILE A 8 -5.04 8.07 6.53
CA ILE A 8 -5.77 7.07 7.33
C ILE A 8 -5.18 5.67 7.13
N VAL A 9 -4.91 5.28 5.89
CA VAL A 9 -4.31 3.97 5.57
C VAL A 9 -2.93 3.84 6.22
N LEU A 10 -2.10 4.89 6.14
CA LEU A 10 -0.77 4.90 6.76
C LEU A 10 -0.87 4.80 8.29
N LEU A 11 -1.78 5.55 8.91
CA LEU A 11 -2.02 5.52 10.35
C LEU A 11 -2.46 4.12 10.82
N ILE A 12 -3.42 3.52 10.12
CA ILE A 12 -3.94 2.17 10.43
C ILE A 12 -2.83 1.12 10.36
N THR A 13 -1.98 1.18 9.33
CA THR A 13 -0.88 0.22 9.21
C THR A 13 0.15 0.37 10.32
N VAL A 14 0.50 1.60 10.70
CA VAL A 14 1.41 1.83 11.83
C VAL A 14 0.81 1.29 13.14
N VAL A 15 -0.49 1.52 13.37
CA VAL A 15 -1.18 1.02 14.56
C VAL A 15 -1.27 -0.50 14.57
N SER A 16 -1.62 -1.15 13.46
CA SER A 16 -1.62 -2.61 13.34
C SER A 16 -0.23 -3.22 13.51
N PHE A 17 0.82 -2.54 13.04
CA PHE A 17 2.20 -2.98 13.23
C PHE A 17 2.62 -2.90 14.71
N LEU A 18 2.27 -1.81 15.41
CA LEU A 18 2.51 -1.69 16.85
C LEU A 18 1.72 -2.74 17.64
N PHE A 19 0.49 -3.04 17.24
CA PHE A 19 -0.32 -4.08 17.88
C PHE A 19 0.28 -5.48 17.69
N SER A 20 0.81 -5.79 16.49
CA SER A 20 1.56 -7.01 16.21
C SER A 20 2.80 -7.16 17.13
N LEU A 21 3.56 -6.07 17.31
CA LEU A 21 4.68 -6.03 18.24
C LEU A 21 4.23 -6.25 19.70
N PHE A 22 3.13 -5.61 20.12
CA PHE A 22 2.60 -5.76 21.47
C PHE A 22 2.21 -7.22 21.77
N LEU A 23 1.51 -7.90 20.85
CA LEU A 23 1.16 -9.31 20.97
C LEU A 23 2.40 -10.22 20.99
N TRP A 24 3.41 -9.90 20.18
CA TRP A 24 4.67 -10.65 20.13
C TRP A 24 5.39 -10.67 21.50
N PHE A 25 5.38 -9.54 22.21
CA PHE A 25 5.93 -9.45 23.56
C PHE A 25 5.03 -10.08 24.63
N SER A 26 3.71 -10.15 24.40
CA SER A 26 2.76 -10.87 25.27
C SER A 26 2.83 -12.40 25.17
N GLY A 27 3.65 -12.95 24.28
CA GLY A 27 3.85 -14.40 24.15
C GLY A 27 2.99 -15.07 23.06
N PHE A 28 2.06 -14.33 22.46
CA PHE A 28 1.20 -14.81 21.37
C PHE A 28 1.84 -14.55 20.00
N ARG A 29 2.87 -15.35 19.68
CA ARG A 29 3.71 -15.15 18.48
C ARG A 29 2.98 -15.39 17.16
N GLU A 30 2.12 -16.40 17.10
CA GLU A 30 1.36 -16.77 15.89
C GLU A 30 0.37 -15.65 15.49
N GLU A 31 -0.32 -15.11 16.49
CA GLU A 31 -1.31 -14.04 16.33
C GLU A 31 -0.63 -12.71 15.98
N GLY A 32 0.52 -12.42 16.61
CA GLY A 32 1.36 -11.29 16.28
C GLY A 32 1.85 -11.33 14.82
N LEU A 33 2.30 -12.51 14.34
CA LEU A 33 2.71 -12.70 12.94
C LEU A 33 1.56 -12.49 11.96
N TYR A 34 0.38 -13.04 12.25
CA TYR A 34 -0.80 -12.91 11.40
C TYR A 34 -1.22 -11.45 11.23
N VAL A 35 -1.27 -10.69 12.33
CA VAL A 35 -1.63 -9.26 12.30
C VAL A 35 -0.56 -8.43 11.58
N GLY A 36 0.72 -8.76 11.77
CA GLY A 36 1.83 -8.08 11.08
C GLY A 36 1.79 -8.27 9.56
N LEU A 37 1.59 -9.52 9.10
CA LEU A 37 1.47 -9.87 7.69
C LEU A 37 0.26 -9.21 7.02
N TRP A 38 -0.89 -9.26 7.70
CA TRP A 38 -2.11 -8.60 7.21
C TRP A 38 -1.90 -7.08 7.07
N SER A 39 -1.22 -6.46 8.04
CA SER A 39 -0.91 -5.02 8.02
C SER A 39 -0.06 -4.61 6.80
N THR A 40 1.00 -5.37 6.50
CA THR A 40 1.84 -5.12 5.31
C THR A 40 1.09 -5.29 3.99
N SER A 41 0.08 -6.17 3.95
CA SER A 41 -0.75 -6.37 2.77
C SER A 41 -1.64 -5.17 2.45
N ILE A 42 -2.13 -4.46 3.47
CA ILE A 42 -2.95 -3.24 3.31
C ILE A 42 -2.15 -2.12 2.62
N ILE A 43 -0.91 -1.87 3.05
CA ILE A 43 -0.03 -0.90 2.38
C ILE A 43 0.32 -1.36 0.97
N GLY A 44 0.66 -2.64 0.80
CA GLY A 44 1.00 -3.20 -0.51
C GLY A 44 -0.10 -2.96 -1.54
N ILE A 45 -1.36 -3.22 -1.17
CA ILE A 45 -2.54 -2.96 -2.00
C ILE A 45 -2.71 -1.45 -2.27
N GLY A 46 -2.54 -0.60 -1.26
CA GLY A 46 -2.62 0.86 -1.42
C GLY A 46 -1.61 1.41 -2.43
N ILE A 47 -0.36 0.93 -2.37
CA ILE A 47 0.70 1.26 -3.33
C ILE A 47 0.37 0.69 -4.70
N TYR A 48 -0.10 -0.55 -4.77
CA TYR A 48 -0.45 -1.22 -6.02
C TYR A 48 -1.53 -0.48 -6.81
N ILE A 49 -2.62 -0.05 -6.17
CA ILE A 49 -3.67 0.74 -6.83
C ILE A 49 -3.13 2.07 -7.36
N LYS A 50 -2.23 2.72 -6.60
CA LYS A 50 -1.61 3.98 -6.99
C LYS A 50 -0.69 3.79 -8.20
N LEU A 51 0.07 2.69 -8.21
CA LEU A 51 0.94 2.29 -9.31
C LEU A 51 0.13 1.96 -10.56
N LEU A 52 -0.96 1.20 -10.44
CA LEU A 52 -1.87 0.87 -11.54
C LEU A 52 -2.42 2.13 -12.21
N ARG A 53 -2.81 3.15 -11.43
CA ARG A 53 -3.28 4.43 -11.96
C ARG A 53 -2.18 5.15 -12.76
N ILE A 54 -0.94 5.12 -12.26
CA ILE A 54 0.22 5.71 -12.94
C ILE A 54 0.53 4.96 -14.24
N VAL A 55 0.60 3.63 -14.19
CA VAL A 55 0.88 2.78 -15.35
C VAL A 55 -0.20 2.95 -16.41
N HIS A 56 -1.48 2.92 -16.02
CA HIS A 56 -2.58 3.16 -16.94
C HIS A 56 -2.48 4.53 -17.61
N PHE A 57 -2.15 5.58 -16.85
CA PHE A 57 -1.93 6.92 -17.41
C PHE A 57 -0.74 6.98 -18.36
N VAL A 58 0.38 6.34 -18.01
CA VAL A 58 1.59 6.27 -18.86
C VAL A 58 1.33 5.48 -20.14
N LEU A 59 0.62 4.35 -20.05
CA LEU A 59 0.27 3.52 -21.19
C LEU A 59 -0.71 4.25 -22.12
N TYR A 60 -1.75 4.88 -21.56
CA TYR A 60 -2.67 5.71 -22.32
C TYR A 60 -1.95 6.85 -23.06
N ARG A 61 -1.00 7.50 -22.38
CA ARG A 61 -0.16 8.54 -22.98
C ARG A 61 0.69 8.00 -24.14
N ASN A 62 1.35 6.86 -23.95
CA ASN A 62 2.20 6.26 -24.98
C ASN A 62 1.39 5.76 -26.19
N LEU A 63 0.18 5.26 -25.99
CA LEU A 63 -0.69 4.78 -27.07
C LEU A 63 -1.34 5.91 -27.89
N HIS A 64 -1.48 7.12 -27.32
CA HIS A 64 -2.02 8.31 -28.01
C HIS A 64 -0.96 9.29 -28.51
N GLN A 65 0.31 8.90 -28.46
CA GLN A 65 1.39 9.62 -29.13
C GLN A 65 1.81 8.84 -30.38
N PRO A 66 0.98 8.81 -31.46
CA PRO A 66 1.44 8.30 -32.73
C PRO A 66 2.50 9.29 -33.23
N GLU A 67 3.75 8.85 -33.26
CA GLU A 67 4.65 9.22 -34.35
C GLU A 67 4.58 10.70 -34.79
N LYS A 68 4.95 11.62 -33.89
CA LYS A 68 5.39 12.98 -34.28
C LYS A 68 6.90 13.12 -34.17
N ASP A 69 7.59 12.00 -34.39
CA ASP A 69 9.04 11.93 -34.40
C ASP A 69 9.50 11.34 -35.72
N HIS A 70 8.98 11.87 -36.84
CA HIS A 70 9.58 11.84 -38.17
C HIS A 70 9.05 13.02 -38.99
#